data_AF-A0A4S0IFC4-F1
#
_entry.id   AF-A0A4S0IFC4-F1
#
_cell.length_a   1.000
_cell.length_b   1.000
_cell.length_c   1.000
_cell.angle_alpha   90.00
_cell.angle_beta   90.00
_cell.angle_gamma   90.00
#
_symmetry.space_group_name_H-M   'P 1'
#
loop_
_entity.id
_entity.type
_entity.pdbx_description
1 polymer ?
#
loop_
_entity_poly.entity_id
_entity_poly.type
_entity_poly.pdbx_seq_one_letter_code
_entity_poly.pdbx_strand_id
1 'polypeptide(L)'
;QRLAEFAQCRRHLVQMRVSEMQRLRRLVDPDLIAMKQRYIAQLSDDLKQLDKAIAEQLEGQPGWKNIGALKGVGPILISTLACELPELGSLGSKAIASLVGLA
;
A
#
# COMPACT_ATOMS: atom_id res chain seq x y z
N GLN A 1 -1.89 6.31 -15.28
CA GLN A 1 -1.26 7.51 -14.68
C GLN A 1 -1.73 7.72 -13.24
N ARG A 2 -3.03 7.94 -12.97
CA ARG A 2 -3.56 8.15 -11.60
C ARG A 2 -3.20 7.06 -10.58
N LEU A 3 -3.39 5.78 -10.95
CA LEU A 3 -3.07 4.66 -10.06
C LEU A 3 -1.59 4.62 -9.64
N ALA A 4 -0.69 4.86 -10.60
CA ALA A 4 0.76 4.90 -10.36
C ALA A 4 1.17 6.03 -9.42
N GLU A 5 0.56 7.21 -9.57
CA GLU A 5 0.76 8.36 -8.68
C GLU A 5 0.32 8.05 -7.24
N PHE A 6 -0.85 7.41 -7.08
CA PHE A 6 -1.36 7.01 -5.77
C PHE A 6 -0.45 5.99 -5.08
N ALA A 7 0.08 5.00 -5.80
CA ALA A 7 1.03 4.06 -5.22
C ALA A 7 2.38 4.69 -4.91
N GLN A 8 2.86 5.64 -5.72
CA GLN A 8 4.07 6.40 -5.41
C GLN A 8 3.89 7.20 -4.12
N CYS A 9 2.75 7.89 -3.97
CA CYS A 9 2.38 8.60 -2.74
C CYS A 9 2.33 7.65 -1.54
N ARG A 10 1.65 6.51 -1.68
CA ARG A 10 1.60 5.46 -0.64
C ARG A 10 2.99 4.99 -0.21
N ARG A 11 3.88 4.66 -1.16
CA ARG A 11 5.27 4.26 -0.86
C ARG A 11 6.00 5.34 -0.06
N HIS A 12 5.83 6.60 -0.43
CA HIS A 12 6.40 7.73 0.29
C HIS A 12 5.87 7.82 1.73
N LEU A 13 4.55 7.77 1.95
CA LEU A 13 3.97 7.83 3.30
C LEU A 13 4.40 6.65 4.18
N VAL A 14 4.56 5.44 3.62
CA VAL A 14 5.11 4.30 4.36
C VAL A 14 6.53 4.59 4.84
N GLN A 15 7.39 5.12 3.97
CA GLN A 15 8.76 5.49 4.33
C GLN A 15 8.79 6.57 5.41
N MET A 16 7.94 7.59 5.30
CA MET A 16 7.80 8.63 6.32
C MET A 16 7.37 8.03 7.66
N ARG A 17 6.32 7.20 7.68
CA ARG A 17 5.81 6.55 8.90
C ARG A 17 6.89 5.72 9.58
N VAL A 18 7.64 4.92 8.83
CA VAL A 18 8.76 4.12 9.37
C VAL A 18 9.84 5.03 9.95
N SER A 19 10.27 6.06 9.21
CA SER A 19 11.26 7.03 9.68
C SER A 19 10.84 7.69 10.99
N GLU A 20 9.58 8.08 11.10
CA GLU A 20 9.02 8.73 12.28
C GLU A 20 8.87 7.78 13.48
N MET A 21 8.49 6.52 13.25
CA MET A 21 8.52 5.50 14.30
C MET A 21 9.94 5.28 14.85
N GLN A 22 10.98 5.29 13.99
CA GLN A 22 12.36 5.19 14.45
C GLN A 22 12.81 6.42 15.24
N ARG A 23 12.38 7.63 14.83
CA ARG A 23 12.65 8.87 15.57
C ARG A 23 11.99 8.87 16.94
N LEU A 24 10.73 8.44 17.02
CA LEU A 24 9.97 8.34 18.27
C LEU A 24 10.71 7.54 19.34
N ARG A 25 11.35 6.42 18.96
CA ARG A 25 12.13 5.55 19.87
C ARG A 25 13.30 6.25 20.55
N ARG A 26 13.77 7.38 20.01
CA ARG A 26 14.90 8.15 20.56
C ARG A 26 14.47 9.39 21.32
N LEU A 27 13.17 9.71 21.35
CA LEU A 27 12.65 10.85 22.09
C LEU A 27 12.48 10.49 23.55
N VAL A 28 12.77 11.46 24.42
CA VAL A 28 12.60 11.38 25.88
C VAL A 28 11.65 12.43 26.41
N ASP A 29 11.49 13.54 25.69
CA ASP A 29 10.56 14.61 26.05
C ASP A 29 9.09 14.19 25.79
N PRO A 30 8.20 14.22 26.80
CA PRO A 30 6.82 13.77 26.67
C PRO A 30 6.00 14.53 25.62
N ASP A 31 6.21 15.84 25.46
CA ASP A 31 5.47 16.66 24.51
C ASP A 31 5.89 16.33 23.07
N LEU A 32 7.19 16.12 22.84
CA LEU A 32 7.71 15.66 21.55
C LEU A 32 7.23 14.24 21.22
N ILE A 33 7.15 13.34 22.20
CA ILE A 33 6.61 11.98 22.04
C ILE A 33 5.15 12.05 21.62
N ALA A 34 4.32 12.82 22.33
CA ALA A 34 2.90 12.97 22.03
C ALA A 34 2.68 13.59 20.65
N MET A 35 3.46 14.61 20.30
CA MET A 35 3.44 15.21 18.96
C MET A 35 3.77 14.19 17.86
N LYS A 36 4.82 13.38 18.04
CA LYS A 36 5.19 12.36 17.04
C LYS A 36 4.20 11.22 16.95
N GLN A 37 3.61 10.78 18.05
CA GLN A 37 2.54 9.78 18.03
C GLN A 37 1.33 10.26 17.24
N ARG A 38 0.89 11.50 17.43
CA ARG A 38 -0.19 12.11 16.63
C ARG A 38 0.14 12.13 15.14
N TYR A 39 1.37 12.51 14.79
CA TYR A 39 1.79 12.53 13.39
C TYR A 39 1.84 11.14 12.76
N ILE A 40 2.34 10.13 13.48
CA ILE A 40 2.33 8.73 13.02
C ILE A 40 0.90 8.20 12.84
N ALA A 41 -0.03 8.60 13.72
CA ALA A 41 -1.43 8.25 13.59
C ALA A 41 -2.03 8.85 12.31
N GLN A 42 -1.80 10.15 12.07
CA GLN A 42 -2.24 10.82 10.83
C GLN A 42 -1.69 10.14 9.58
N LEU A 43 -0.38 9.84 9.52
CA LEU A 43 0.22 9.10 8.40
C LEU A 43 -0.43 7.72 8.20
N SER A 44 -0.84 7.07 9.29
CA SER A 44 -1.51 5.76 9.22
C SER A 44 -2.92 5.88 8.65
N ASP A 45 -3.63 6.97 8.94
CA ASP A 45 -4.97 7.21 8.41
C ASP A 45 -4.93 7.66 6.95
N ASP A 46 -3.97 8.50 6.57
CA ASP A 46 -3.73 8.87 5.16
C ASP A 46 -3.40 7.63 4.31
N LEU A 47 -2.60 6.70 4.86
CA LEU A 47 -2.33 5.41 4.20
C LEU A 47 -3.59 4.58 3.98
N LYS A 48 -4.50 4.51 4.96
CA LYS A 48 -5.78 3.79 4.79
C LYS A 48 -6.65 4.42 3.70
N GLN A 49 -6.67 5.76 3.62
CA GLN A 49 -7.42 6.48 2.58
C GLN A 49 -6.83 6.20 1.19
N LEU A 50 -5.50 6.22 1.07
CA LEU A 50 -4.81 5.87 -0.17
C LEU A 50 -5.07 4.41 -0.56
N ASP A 51 -5.00 3.47 0.39
CA ASP A 51 -5.29 2.05 0.16
C ASP A 51 -6.71 1.84 -0.37
N LYS A 52 -7.70 2.52 0.23
CA LYS A 52 -9.09 2.48 -0.21
C LYS A 52 -9.24 3.06 -1.63
N ALA A 53 -8.67 4.24 -1.88
CA ALA A 53 -8.76 4.89 -3.20
C ALA A 53 -8.05 4.09 -4.31
N ILE A 54 -7.00 3.35 -3.97
CA ILE A 54 -6.35 2.42 -4.91
C ILE A 54 -7.25 1.21 -5.16
N ALA A 55 -7.83 0.60 -4.12
CA ALA A 55 -8.74 -0.53 -4.27
C ALA A 55 -9.95 -0.18 -5.16
N GLU A 56 -10.58 0.98 -4.94
CA GLU A 56 -11.70 1.47 -5.76
C GLU A 56 -11.31 1.66 -7.24
N GLN A 57 -10.09 2.14 -7.52
CA GLN A 57 -9.58 2.28 -8.89
C GLN A 57 -9.31 0.92 -9.58
N LEU A 58 -9.04 -0.12 -8.79
CA LEU A 58 -8.77 -1.47 -9.28
C LEU A 58 -10.07 -2.26 -9.53
N GLU A 59 -11.09 -2.08 -8.69
CA GLU A 59 -12.40 -2.74 -8.88
C GLU A 59 -13.07 -2.41 -10.22
N GLY A 60 -12.82 -1.20 -10.74
CA GLY A 60 -13.27 -0.76 -12.06
C GLY A 60 -12.55 -1.42 -13.25
N GLN A 61 -11.50 -2.22 -13.02
CA GLN A 61 -10.67 -2.81 -14.06
C GLN A 61 -10.83 -4.35 -14.11
N PRO A 62 -11.37 -4.91 -15.22
CA PRO A 62 -11.66 -6.35 -15.32
C PRO A 62 -10.46 -7.27 -15.07
N GLY A 63 -9.26 -6.82 -15.44
CA GLY A 63 -8.01 -7.57 -15.27
C GLY A 63 -7.60 -7.81 -13.81
N TRP A 64 -7.95 -6.90 -12.90
CA TRP A 64 -7.54 -6.95 -11.50
C TRP A 64 -8.51 -7.70 -10.59
N LYS A 65 -9.75 -7.93 -11.04
CA LYS A 65 -10.76 -8.72 -10.31
C LYS A 65 -10.28 -10.12 -9.97
N ASN A 66 -9.59 -10.78 -10.90
CA ASN A 66 -9.12 -12.16 -10.71
C ASN A 66 -7.92 -12.26 -9.77
N ILE A 67 -7.21 -11.15 -9.55
CA ILE A 67 -6.03 -11.05 -8.69
C ILE A 67 -6.45 -10.84 -7.23
N GLY A 68 -7.48 -10.01 -7.00
CA GLY A 68 -8.04 -9.84 -5.66
C GLY A 68 -8.78 -11.05 -5.09
N ALA A 69 -9.15 -12.01 -5.95
CA ALA A 69 -9.71 -13.29 -5.52
C ALA A 69 -8.64 -14.30 -5.05
N LEU A 70 -7.35 -14.00 -5.23
CA LEU A 70 -6.27 -14.89 -4.80
C LEU A 70 -6.12 -14.86 -3.28
N LYS A 71 -6.19 -16.05 -2.67
CA LYS A 71 -6.07 -16.23 -1.22
C LYS A 71 -4.68 -15.75 -0.76
N GLY A 72 -4.63 -14.86 0.23
CA GLY A 72 -3.38 -14.26 0.71
C GLY A 72 -2.94 -12.98 -0.01
N VAL A 73 -3.65 -12.57 -1.07
CA VAL A 73 -3.40 -11.30 -1.77
C VAL A 73 -4.28 -10.21 -1.17
N GLY A 74 -3.71 -9.46 -0.21
CA GLY A 74 -4.39 -8.31 0.37
C GLY A 74 -4.39 -7.09 -0.59
N PRO A 75 -5.27 -6.09 -0.36
CA PRO A 75 -5.39 -4.91 -1.22
C PRO A 75 -4.05 -4.19 -1.46
N ILE A 76 -3.19 -4.21 -0.46
CA ILE A 76 -1.83 -3.66 -0.50
C ILE A 76 -0.97 -4.37 -1.56
N LEU A 77 -1.02 -5.70 -1.63
CA LEU A 77 -0.24 -6.46 -2.59
C LEU A 77 -0.77 -6.24 -4.02
N ILE A 78 -2.09 -6.19 -4.20
CA ILE A 78 -2.71 -5.84 -5.50
C ILE A 78 -2.29 -4.44 -5.94
N SER A 79 -2.34 -3.45 -5.05
CA SER A 79 -1.93 -2.08 -5.34
C SER A 79 -0.46 -1.96 -5.76
N THR A 80 0.40 -2.74 -5.10
CA THR A 80 1.83 -2.77 -5.37
C THR A 80 2.09 -3.42 -6.73
N LEU A 81 1.49 -4.59 -6.97
CA LEU A 81 1.59 -5.30 -8.24
C LEU A 81 1.03 -4.47 -9.41
N ALA A 82 -0.07 -3.74 -9.21
CA ALA A 82 -0.64 -2.91 -10.27
C ALA A 82 0.20 -1.69 -10.65
N CYS A 83 1.07 -1.24 -9.74
CA CYS A 83 1.96 -0.11 -10.02
C CYS A 83 3.36 -0.52 -10.43
N GLU A 84 3.83 -1.68 -10.03
CA GLU A 84 5.19 -2.15 -10.33
C GLU A 84 5.23 -3.16 -11.48
N LEU A 85 4.10 -3.83 -11.75
CA LEU A 85 3.95 -4.88 -12.77
C LEU A 85 2.56 -4.76 -13.45
N PRO A 86 2.30 -3.67 -14.21
CA PRO A 86 1.00 -3.44 -14.83
C PRO A 86 0.59 -4.54 -15.83
N GLU A 87 1.55 -5.31 -16.36
CA GLU A 87 1.32 -6.44 -17.25
C GLU A 87 0.60 -7.60 -16.55
N LEU A 88 0.61 -7.67 -15.21
CA LEU A 88 -0.13 -8.71 -14.48
C LEU A 88 -1.65 -8.55 -14.64
N GLY A 89 -2.15 -7.35 -14.93
CA GLY A 89 -3.58 -7.13 -15.19
C GLY A 89 -4.10 -7.80 -16.47
N SER A 90 -3.22 -8.25 -17.37
CA SER A 90 -3.61 -9.02 -18.57
C SER A 90 -3.36 -10.53 -18.43
N LEU A 91 -2.71 -10.96 -17.34
CA LEU A 91 -2.36 -12.35 -17.08
C LEU A 91 -3.41 -13.02 -16.18
N GLY A 92 -3.70 -14.28 -16.46
CA GLY A 92 -4.62 -15.07 -15.62
C GLY A 92 -4.06 -15.30 -14.22
N SER A 93 -4.94 -15.36 -13.22
CA SER A 93 -4.63 -15.51 -11.78
C SER A 93 -3.64 -16.64 -11.44
N LYS A 94 -3.57 -17.69 -12.26
CA LYS A 94 -2.63 -18.83 -12.12
C LYS A 94 -1.18 -18.48 -12.45
N ALA A 95 -0.94 -17.61 -13.43
CA ALA A 95 0.41 -17.15 -13.80
C ALA A 95 0.98 -16.18 -12.74
N ILE A 96 0.09 -15.46 -12.06
CA ILE A 96 0.43 -14.46 -11.06
C ILE A 96 0.89 -15.10 -9.75
N ALA A 97 0.20 -16.16 -9.28
CA ALA A 97 0.62 -16.94 -8.12
C ALA A 97 2.04 -17.51 -8.28
N SER A 98 2.39 -17.95 -9.50
CA SER A 98 3.72 -18.44 -9.85
C SER A 98 4.80 -17.35 -9.88
N LEU A 99 4.45 -16.09 -10.15
CA LEU A 99 5.42 -15.01 -10.29
C LEU A 99 5.75 -14.33 -8.96
N VAL A 100 4.78 -14.30 -8.03
CA VAL A 100 4.87 -13.57 -6.75
C VAL A 100 5.21 -14.51 -5.58
N GLY A 101 5.43 -15.80 -5.82
CA GLY A 101 5.83 -16.76 -4.79
C GLY A 101 4.75 -17.04 -3.73
N LEU A 102 3.49 -16.76 -4.05
CA LEU A 102 2.34 -17.11 -3.23
C LEU A 102 2.00 -18.58 -3.49
N ALA A 103 2.74 -19.47 -2.83
CA ALA A 103 2.37 -20.88 -2.70
C ALA A 103 1.39 -21.08 -1.54
#